data_AF-A0A3B8IV96-F1
#
_entry.id   AF-A0A3B8IV96-F1
#
_cell.length_a   1.000
_cell.length_b   1.000
_cell.length_c   1.000
_cell.angle_alpha   90.00
_cell.angle_beta   90.00
_cell.angle_gamma   90.00
#
_symmetry.space_group_name_H-M   'P 1'
#
loop_
_entity.id
_entity.type
_entity.pdbx_description
1 polymer ?
#
loop_
_entity_poly.entity_id
_entity_poly.type
_entity_poly.pdbx_seq_one_letter_code
_entity_poly.pdbx_strand_id
1 'polypeptide(L)'
;MGSKVTLAVPLVFGGMGGGFYLFGEDRDTPDGRRGREWENDLFGDADSGFGTFLEAGVEARYRTTIPDVSLGAGVHYTYTLGWASTVGGDSYYRIPRASFSVFLGP
;
A
#
# COMPACT_ATOMS: atom_id res chain seq x y z
N MET A 1 -17.96 14.07 -30.61
CA MET A 1 -17.39 12.76 -30.24
C MET A 1 -16.42 13.01 -29.09
N GLY A 2 -16.74 12.58 -27.87
CA GLY A 2 -15.90 12.84 -26.69
C GLY A 2 -14.58 12.06 -26.73
N SER A 3 -13.59 12.52 -25.97
CA SER A 3 -12.30 11.81 -25.81
C SER A 3 -12.55 10.38 -25.30
N LYS A 4 -11.88 9.39 -25.91
CA LYS A 4 -11.91 7.97 -25.47
C LYS A 4 -11.10 7.73 -24.20
N VAL A 5 -10.30 8.71 -23.79
CA VAL A 5 -9.46 8.66 -22.60
C VAL A 5 -9.91 9.76 -21.65
N THR A 6 -10.13 9.38 -20.39
CA THR A 6 -10.39 10.28 -19.26
C THR A 6 -9.26 10.15 -18.25
N LEU A 7 -8.86 11.25 -17.64
CA LEU A 7 -7.90 11.26 -16.53
C LEU A 7 -8.66 11.47 -15.22
N ALA A 8 -8.31 10.70 -14.20
CA ALA A 8 -8.82 10.83 -12.84
C ALA A 8 -7.67 10.99 -11.85
N VAL A 9 -7.93 11.72 -10.78
CA VAL A 9 -6.99 11.88 -9.65
C VAL A 9 -7.66 11.22 -8.44
N PRO A 10 -7.46 9.91 -8.23
CA PRO A 10 -8.00 9.25 -7.05
C PRO A 10 -7.37 9.83 -5.79
N LEU A 11 -8.22 10.09 -4.81
CA LEU A 11 -7.85 10.43 -3.44
C LEU A 11 -8.60 9.49 -2.52
N VAL A 12 -7.87 8.63 -1.80
CA VAL A 12 -8.42 7.57 -0.96
C VAL A 12 -7.89 7.73 0.46
N PHE A 13 -8.78 7.62 1.45
CA PHE A 13 -8.43 7.56 2.86
C PHE A 13 -9.05 6.31 3.47
N GLY A 14 -8.30 5.61 4.32
CA GLY A 14 -8.80 4.38 4.93
C GLY A 14 -7.90 3.81 6.00
N GLY A 15 -8.21 2.58 6.40
CA GLY A 15 -7.41 1.77 7.31
C GLY A 15 -6.64 0.69 6.56
N MET A 16 -5.41 0.41 6.99
CA MET A 16 -4.55 -0.66 6.48
C MET A 16 -4.09 -1.54 7.64
N GLY A 17 -4.15 -2.85 7.44
CA GLY A 17 -3.50 -3.84 8.30
C GLY A 17 -2.34 -4.49 7.56
N GLY A 18 -1.37 -5.01 8.30
CA GLY A 18 -0.08 -5.45 7.81
C GLY A 18 0.70 -6.21 8.88
N GLY A 19 1.42 -7.24 8.46
CA GLY A 19 2.29 -8.02 9.36
C GLY A 19 3.64 -7.34 9.53
N PHE A 20 4.24 -7.48 10.70
CA PHE A 20 5.63 -7.13 10.89
C PHE A 20 6.50 -8.32 10.48
N TYR A 21 7.49 -8.08 9.62
CA TYR A 21 8.47 -9.09 9.24
C TYR A 21 9.83 -8.41 9.11
N LEU A 22 10.82 -8.86 9.88
CA LEU A 22 12.21 -8.50 9.63
C LEU A 22 12.68 -9.22 8.36
N PHE A 23 13.29 -8.48 7.44
CA PHE A 23 13.77 -8.99 6.16
C PHE A 23 15.28 -8.82 6.05
N GLY A 24 15.94 -9.75 5.36
CA GLY A 24 17.37 -9.64 5.05
C GLY A 24 18.26 -9.64 6.31
N GLU A 25 19.24 -8.74 6.32
CA GLU A 25 20.23 -8.58 7.39
C GLU A 25 19.60 -8.14 8.72
N ASP A 26 18.38 -7.58 8.71
CA ASP A 26 17.63 -7.21 9.92
C ASP A 26 17.15 -8.44 10.72
N ARG A 27 17.28 -9.66 10.17
CA ARG A 27 17.05 -10.91 10.93
C ARG A 27 18.21 -11.27 11.86
N ASP A 28 19.39 -10.69 11.66
CA ASP A 28 20.54 -10.96 12.50
C ASP A 28 20.40 -10.18 13.80
N THR A 29 19.83 -10.84 14.80
CA THR A 29 19.64 -10.27 16.12
C THR A 29 21.01 -9.96 16.78
N PRO A 30 21.22 -8.78 17.39
CA PRO A 30 22.49 -8.42 18.02
C PRO A 30 22.93 -9.37 19.14
N ASP A 31 21.98 -10.10 19.73
CA ASP A 31 22.16 -11.02 20.85
C ASP A 31 22.14 -12.51 20.45
N GLY A 32 22.05 -12.80 19.14
CA GLY A 32 22.05 -14.17 18.60
C GLY A 32 20.79 -15.00 18.90
N ARG A 33 19.72 -14.37 19.41
CA ARG A 33 18.41 -15.02 19.57
C ARG A 33 17.78 -15.34 18.22
N ARG A 34 16.70 -16.14 18.23
CA ARG A 34 15.93 -16.32 16.99
C ARG A 34 15.25 -14.99 16.65
N GLY A 35 15.29 -14.60 15.37
CA GLY A 35 14.61 -13.38 14.90
C GLY A 35 13.16 -13.26 15.38
N ARG A 36 12.40 -14.37 15.42
CA ARG A 36 11.03 -14.40 15.96
C ARG A 36 10.92 -14.03 17.45
N GLU A 37 11.86 -14.46 18.27
CA GLU A 37 11.86 -14.12 19.70
C GLU A 37 12.17 -12.65 19.92
N TRP A 38 13.02 -12.09 19.05
CA TRP A 38 13.36 -10.68 19.05
C TRP A 38 12.22 -9.81 18.48
N GLU A 39 11.56 -10.25 17.41
CA GLU A 39 10.33 -9.66 16.86
C GLU A 39 9.22 -9.60 17.92
N ASN A 40 8.98 -10.70 18.65
CA ASN A 40 7.98 -10.74 19.71
C ASN A 40 8.27 -9.74 20.84
N ASP A 41 9.52 -9.65 21.30
CA ASP A 41 9.88 -8.67 22.35
C ASP A 41 9.77 -7.22 21.84
N LEU A 42 10.14 -6.98 20.57
CA LEU A 42 10.12 -5.66 19.95
C LEU A 42 8.70 -5.16 19.70
N PHE A 43 7.80 -6.05 19.29
CA PHE A 43 6.40 -5.74 18.97
C PHE A 43 5.43 -6.09 20.11
N GLY A 44 5.91 -6.50 21.29
CA GLY A 44 5.07 -6.82 22.45
C GLY A 44 4.08 -7.96 22.15
N ASP A 45 4.57 -9.03 21.54
CA ASP A 45 3.81 -10.18 21.01
C ASP A 45 2.81 -9.84 19.88
N ALA A 46 2.86 -8.64 19.30
CA ALA A 46 2.01 -8.27 18.17
C ALA A 46 2.62 -8.71 16.83
N ASP A 47 1.97 -9.64 16.14
CA ASP A 47 2.37 -10.09 14.79
C ASP A 47 1.90 -9.14 13.67
N SER A 48 1.04 -8.17 13.98
CA SER A 48 0.48 -7.24 13.00
C SER A 48 0.04 -5.91 13.61
N GLY A 49 0.04 -4.87 12.80
CA GLY A 49 -0.42 -3.53 13.16
C GLY A 49 -1.66 -3.13 12.38
N PHE A 50 -2.31 -2.07 12.84
CA PHE A 50 -3.31 -1.34 12.07
C PHE A 50 -2.94 0.14 12.05
N GLY A 51 -3.03 0.75 10.87
CA GLY A 51 -2.77 2.16 10.66
C GLY A 51 -3.84 2.77 9.77
N THR A 52 -3.84 4.09 9.70
CA THR A 52 -4.58 4.83 8.68
C THR A 52 -3.68 5.06 7.47
N PHE A 53 -4.26 5.25 6.29
CA PHE A 53 -3.50 5.63 5.11
C PHE A 53 -4.22 6.70 4.31
N LEU A 54 -3.41 7.47 3.59
CA LEU A 54 -3.82 8.37 2.53
C LEU A 54 -3.16 7.89 1.24
N GLU A 55 -3.93 7.73 0.18
CA GLU A 55 -3.43 7.42 -1.15
C GLU A 55 -3.89 8.48 -2.14
N ALA A 56 -2.96 8.94 -2.97
CA ALA A 56 -3.24 9.87 -4.06
C ALA A 56 -2.54 9.40 -5.34
N GLY A 57 -3.17 9.60 -6.50
CA GLY A 57 -2.60 9.11 -7.76
C GLY A 57 -3.15 9.79 -8.99
N VAL A 58 -2.74 9.26 -10.14
CA VAL A 58 -3.29 9.63 -11.45
C VAL A 58 -3.64 8.33 -12.18
N GLU A 59 -4.84 8.26 -12.71
CA GLU A 59 -5.34 7.10 -13.46
C GLU A 59 -5.90 7.55 -14.81
N ALA A 60 -5.47 6.88 -15.88
CA ALA A 60 -6.04 7.01 -17.21
C ALA A 60 -7.07 5.91 -17.43
N ARG A 61 -8.30 6.30 -17.78
CA ARG A 61 -9.39 5.40 -18.12
C ARG A 61 -9.69 5.47 -19.61
N TYR A 62 -9.55 4.34 -20.30
CA TYR A 62 -9.88 4.17 -21.71
C TYR A 62 -11.24 3.48 -21.86
N ARG A 63 -12.17 4.13 -22.57
CA ARG A 63 -13.45 3.52 -22.96
C ARG A 63 -13.21 2.57 -24.13
N THR A 64 -13.49 1.29 -23.92
CA THR A 64 -13.32 0.28 -24.96
C THR A 64 -14.46 0.32 -25.98
N THR A 65 -14.38 -0.52 -27.02
CA THR A 65 -15.48 -0.73 -27.96
C THR A 65 -16.58 -1.64 -27.41
N ILE A 66 -16.31 -2.35 -26.31
CA ILE A 66 -17.30 -3.15 -25.62
C ILE A 66 -18.14 -2.21 -24.75
N PRO A 67 -19.48 -2.19 -24.90
CA PRO A 67 -20.36 -1.41 -24.04
C PRO A 67 -20.06 -1.70 -22.58
N ASP A 68 -20.08 -0.66 -21.75
CA ASP A 68 -19.99 -0.76 -20.29
C ASP A 68 -18.64 -1.29 -19.75
N VAL A 69 -17.65 -1.43 -20.62
CA VAL A 69 -16.29 -1.87 -20.26
C VAL A 69 -15.29 -0.75 -20.52
N SER A 70 -14.57 -0.37 -19.47
CA SER A 70 -13.40 0.50 -19.58
C SER A 70 -12.18 -0.12 -18.93
N LEU A 71 -11.00 0.20 -19.48
CA LEU A 71 -9.72 -0.20 -18.91
C LEU A 71 -9.08 1.00 -18.22
N GLY A 72 -8.41 0.77 -17.10
CA GLY A 72 -7.67 1.76 -16.35
C GLY A 72 -6.21 1.37 -16.19
N ALA A 73 -5.33 2.36 -16.20
CA ALA A 73 -3.96 2.23 -15.73
C ALA A 73 -3.58 3.47 -14.94
N GLY A 74 -2.96 3.28 -13.77
CA GLY A 74 -2.65 4.39 -12.88
C GLY A 74 -1.39 4.18 -12.07
N VAL A 75 -0.88 5.30 -11.57
CA VAL A 75 0.20 5.35 -10.59
C VAL A 75 -0.30 6.08 -9.36
N HIS A 76 0.01 5.52 -8.19
CA HIS A 76 -0.48 5.99 -6.90
C HIS A 76 0.66 6.04 -5.91
N TYR A 77 0.53 6.93 -4.94
CA TYR A 77 1.44 7.06 -3.83
C TYR A 77 0.65 6.90 -2.53
N THR A 78 0.98 5.87 -1.77
CA THR A 78 0.35 5.59 -0.49
C THR A 78 1.25 6.09 0.64
N TYR A 79 0.67 6.82 1.57
CA TYR A 79 1.31 7.27 2.80
C TYR A 79 0.54 6.73 4.01
N THR A 80 1.20 5.96 4.88
CA THR A 80 0.59 5.41 6.09
C THR A 80 0.91 6.24 7.33
N LEU A 81 -0.11 6.49 8.14
CA LEU A 81 -0.06 7.20 9.42
C LEU A 81 -0.48 6.27 10.56
N GLY A 82 0.26 6.31 11.66
CA GLY A 82 -0.10 5.60 12.91
C GLY A 82 0.37 4.16 13.00
N TRP A 83 1.25 3.72 12.10
CA TRP A 83 1.90 2.43 12.24
C TRP A 83 2.96 2.52 13.35
N ALA A 84 2.71 1.87 14.50
CA ALA A 84 3.68 1.75 15.59
C ALA A 84 4.79 0.72 15.28
N SER A 85 5.34 0.71 14.06
CA SER A 85 6.63 0.03 13.75
C SER A 85 7.83 0.95 14.00
N THR A 86 7.70 1.93 14.89
CA THR A 86 8.79 2.88 15.17
C THR A 86 9.90 2.24 15.99
N VAL A 87 10.61 1.32 15.34
CA VAL A 87 11.98 0.93 15.65
C VAL A 87 12.76 1.40 14.44
N GLY A 88 13.15 2.68 14.46
CA GLY A 88 13.84 3.35 13.35
C GLY A 88 13.34 4.75 12.98
N GLY A 89 12.16 5.17 13.43
CA GLY A 89 11.69 6.56 13.30
C GLY A 89 11.18 6.98 11.92
N ASP A 90 11.28 6.12 10.90
CA ASP A 90 10.80 6.41 9.54
C ASP A 90 9.44 5.77 9.22
N SER A 91 8.59 6.48 8.48
CA SER A 91 7.27 5.98 8.03
C SER A 91 7.46 4.80 7.06
N TYR A 92 7.22 3.58 7.55
CA TYR A 92 7.55 2.31 6.89
C TYR A 92 6.89 2.09 5.50
N TYR A 93 5.79 2.79 5.19
CA TYR A 93 5.07 2.58 3.93
C TYR A 93 4.82 3.90 3.18
N ARG A 94 5.85 4.28 2.43
CA ARG A 94 5.82 5.26 1.34
C ARG A 94 5.93 4.51 0.01
N ILE A 95 4.83 3.94 -0.45
CA ILE A 95 4.86 2.95 -1.52
C ILE A 95 4.37 3.57 -2.83
N PRO A 96 5.20 3.67 -3.88
CA PRO A 96 4.72 3.88 -5.23
C PRO A 96 4.03 2.60 -5.71
N ARG A 97 2.80 2.73 -6.23
CA ARG A 97 2.00 1.61 -6.73
C ARG A 97 1.61 1.87 -8.18
N ALA A 98 1.61 0.83 -8.98
CA ALA A 98 0.98 0.82 -10.29
C ALA A 98 -0.30 -0.03 -10.22
N SER A 99 -1.36 0.40 -10.89
CA SER A 99 -2.60 -0.35 -10.98
C SER A 99 -3.00 -0.59 -12.43
N PHE A 100 -3.66 -1.72 -12.66
CA PHE A 100 -4.44 -2.00 -13.85
C PHE A 100 -5.86 -2.31 -13.41
N SER A 101 -6.83 -1.63 -14.01
CA SER A 101 -8.22 -1.66 -13.57
C SER A 101 -9.13 -2.09 -14.73
N VAL A 102 -10.17 -2.85 -14.40
CA VAL A 102 -11.30 -3.08 -15.31
C VAL A 102 -12.52 -2.48 -14.64
N PHE A 103 -13.13 -1.51 -15.31
CA PHE A 103 -14.36 -0.89 -14.87
C PHE A 103 -15.54 -1.49 -15.61
N LEU A 104 -16.51 -2.00 -14.85
CA LEU A 104 -17.76 -2.53 -15.35
C LEU A 104 -18.89 -1.59 -14.92
N GLY A 105 -19.67 -1.12 -15.87
CA GLY A 105 -20.87 -0.32 -15.59
C GLY A 105 -21.30 0.50 -16.80
N PRO A 106 -22.58 0.90 -16.87
CA PRO A 106 -23.08 1.80 -17.90
C PRO A 106 -22.33 3.14 -17.95
#